data_AF-A0A418FED0-F1
#
_entry.id   AF-A0A418FED0-F1
#
_cell.length_a   1.000
_cell.length_b   1.000
_cell.length_c   1.000
_cell.angle_alpha   90.00
_cell.angle_beta   90.00
_cell.angle_gamma   90.00
#
_symmetry.space_group_name_H-M   'P 1'
#
loop_
_entity.id
_entity.type
_entity.pdbx_description
1 polymer ?
#
loop_
_entity_poly.entity_id
_entity_poly.type
_entity_poly.pdbx_seq_one_letter_code
_entity_poly.pdbx_strand_id
1 'polypeptide(L)'
;MTVATIVSELRRGRFMLCMAVQRLVQAEHVDTALAPELLRLVTSTDADVGVPSFLAFAKLCGNLDVASQPTFSDDVGLAVSDQLQSRDIRMQAAAALALTNLTSHNMAMDSTILSRVVDVLEDENAHEGIQRALLGYIGSYYRHDGGKSSES
;
A
#
# COMPACT_ATOMS: atom_id res chain seq x y z
N MET A 1 6.08 -4.59 22.06
CA MET A 1 4.69 -4.08 21.96
C MET A 1 3.88 -5.17 21.27
N THR A 2 2.70 -5.56 21.76
CA THR A 2 1.93 -6.66 21.15
C THR A 2 0.90 -6.12 20.16
N VAL A 3 0.53 -6.94 19.16
CA VAL A 3 -0.54 -6.61 18.19
C VAL A 3 -1.83 -6.20 18.90
N ALA A 4 -2.22 -6.94 19.94
CA ALA A 4 -3.43 -6.66 20.72
C ALA A 4 -3.39 -5.25 21.37
N THR A 5 -2.22 -4.81 21.85
CA THR A 5 -2.06 -3.45 22.39
C THR A 5 -2.25 -2.40 21.30
N ILE A 6 -1.62 -2.60 20.13
CA ILE A 6 -1.71 -1.64 19.01
C ILE A 6 -3.14 -1.55 18.49
N VAL A 7 -3.83 -2.69 18.28
CA VAL A 7 -5.24 -2.71 17.86
C VAL A 7 -6.11 -1.98 18.88
N SER A 8 -5.88 -2.17 20.19
CA SER A 8 -6.60 -1.43 21.21
C SER A 8 -6.34 0.08 21.14
N GLU A 9 -5.14 0.52 20.80
CA GLU A 9 -4.80 1.93 20.65
C GLU A 9 -5.41 2.53 19.38
N LEU A 10 -5.43 1.79 18.26
CA LEU A 10 -6.09 2.17 17.01
C LEU A 10 -7.61 2.33 17.18
N ARG A 11 -8.21 1.65 18.16
CA ARG A 11 -9.64 1.75 18.47
C ARG A 11 -9.96 2.76 19.58
N ARG A 12 -8.94 3.33 20.23
CA ARG A 12 -9.12 4.36 21.27
C ARG A 12 -9.22 5.75 20.64
N GLY A 13 -9.77 6.70 21.40
CA GLY A 13 -10.07 8.06 20.93
C GLY A 13 -8.94 8.75 20.17
N ARG A 14 -9.31 9.77 19.36
CA ARG A 14 -8.51 10.39 18.28
C ARG A 14 -7.01 10.57 18.57
N PHE A 15 -6.65 11.11 19.73
CA PHE A 15 -5.24 11.36 20.08
C PHE A 15 -4.38 10.08 20.12
N MET A 16 -4.89 9.02 20.76
CA MET A 16 -4.16 7.74 20.88
C MET A 16 -4.05 7.04 19.53
N LEU A 17 -5.08 7.17 18.69
CA LEU A 17 -5.08 6.66 17.32
C LEU A 17 -3.98 7.33 16.48
N CYS A 18 -3.92 8.67 16.44
CA CYS A 18 -2.87 9.38 15.69
C CYS A 18 -1.45 8.97 16.13
N MET A 19 -1.23 8.87 17.45
CA MET A 19 0.05 8.43 18.01
C MET A 19 0.38 6.96 17.67
N ALA A 20 -0.62 6.07 17.63
CA ALA A 20 -0.41 4.68 17.24
C ALA A 20 -0.02 4.55 15.78
N VAL A 21 -0.73 5.22 14.88
CA VAL A 21 -0.44 5.13 13.44
C VAL A 21 0.92 5.76 13.11
N GLN A 22 1.26 6.90 13.73
CA GLN A 22 2.59 7.51 13.58
C GLN A 22 3.72 6.55 14.02
N ARG A 23 3.54 5.83 15.13
CA ARG A 23 4.50 4.80 15.56
C ARG A 23 4.65 3.68 14.55
N LEU A 24 3.57 3.23 13.90
CA LEU A 24 3.62 2.19 12.86
C LEU A 24 4.36 2.68 11.60
N VAL A 25 4.17 3.94 11.21
CA VAL A 25 4.92 4.54 10.10
C VAL A 25 6.42 4.59 10.40
N GLN A 26 6.82 4.80 11.65
CA GLN A 26 8.24 4.85 12.05
C GLN A 26 8.82 3.47 12.41
N ALA A 27 7.99 2.47 12.66
CA ALA A 27 8.45 1.13 13.05
C ALA A 27 9.24 0.46 11.91
N GLU A 28 10.32 -0.23 12.21
CA GLU A 28 11.06 -1.00 11.20
C GLU A 28 10.19 -2.09 10.56
N HIS A 29 9.32 -2.71 11.36
CA HIS A 29 8.42 -3.77 10.96
C HIS A 29 7.00 -3.50 11.45
N VAL A 30 6.01 -3.80 10.62
CA VAL A 30 4.58 -3.71 10.94
C VAL A 30 3.98 -5.10 10.80
N ASP A 31 3.38 -5.62 11.87
CA ASP A 31 2.79 -6.97 11.87
C ASP A 31 1.62 -7.05 10.87
N THR A 32 1.61 -8.10 10.04
CA THR A 32 0.58 -8.29 9.01
C THR A 32 -0.82 -8.52 9.58
N ALA A 33 -0.94 -8.95 10.84
CA ALA A 33 -2.21 -9.06 11.54
C ALA A 33 -2.92 -7.70 11.72
N LEU A 34 -2.20 -6.57 11.55
CA LEU A 34 -2.76 -5.22 11.59
C LEU A 34 -3.44 -4.79 10.28
N ALA A 35 -3.26 -5.55 9.19
CA ALA A 35 -3.76 -5.17 7.87
C ALA A 35 -5.27 -4.83 7.83
N PRO A 36 -6.19 -5.62 8.45
CA PRO A 36 -7.62 -5.29 8.42
C PRO A 36 -7.94 -3.95 9.07
N GLU A 37 -7.29 -3.65 10.21
CA GLU A 37 -7.52 -2.42 10.95
C GLU A 37 -6.92 -1.23 10.21
N LEU A 38 -5.75 -1.39 9.61
CA LEU A 38 -5.12 -0.34 8.80
C LEU A 38 -5.94 -0.02 7.55
N LEU A 39 -6.42 -1.03 6.81
CA LEU A 39 -7.30 -0.84 5.65
C LEU A 39 -8.60 -0.12 6.03
N ARG A 40 -9.20 -0.47 7.18
CA ARG A 40 -10.38 0.24 7.72
C ARG A 40 -10.09 1.72 8.00
N LEU A 41 -8.87 2.05 8.42
CA LEU A 41 -8.47 3.42 8.74
C LEU A 41 -8.10 4.25 7.50
N VAL A 42 -7.71 3.62 6.38
CA VAL A 42 -7.41 4.32 5.11
C VAL A 42 -8.61 5.14 4.63
N THR A 43 -9.84 4.67 4.87
CA THR A 43 -11.07 5.39 4.49
C THR A 43 -11.44 6.53 5.43
N SER A 44 -10.61 6.82 6.44
CA SER A 44 -10.83 7.93 7.35
C SER A 44 -10.75 9.27 6.61
N THR A 45 -11.72 10.15 6.85
CA THR A 45 -11.69 11.54 6.36
C THR A 45 -10.67 12.40 7.10
N ASP A 46 -10.16 11.93 8.23
CA ASP A 46 -9.07 12.57 8.96
C ASP A 46 -7.74 12.20 8.32
N ALA A 47 -7.12 13.17 7.63
CA ALA A 47 -5.86 12.96 6.91
C ALA A 47 -4.69 12.58 7.85
N ASP A 48 -4.74 12.97 9.13
CA ASP A 48 -3.73 12.59 10.13
C ASP A 48 -3.85 11.12 10.56
N VAL A 49 -4.92 10.44 10.12
CA VAL A 49 -5.17 9.02 10.36
C VAL A 49 -5.10 8.24 9.05
N GLY A 50 -5.83 8.66 8.01
CA GLY A 50 -5.97 7.92 6.75
C GLY A 50 -4.63 7.75 6.03
N VAL A 51 -3.90 8.85 5.83
CA VAL A 51 -2.61 8.83 5.13
C VAL A 51 -1.56 8.01 5.89
N PRO A 52 -1.31 8.25 7.20
CA PRO A 52 -0.35 7.43 7.93
C PRO A 52 -0.74 5.96 8.01
N SER A 53 -2.05 5.65 8.07
CA SER A 53 -2.52 4.25 8.12
C SER A 53 -2.25 3.55 6.80
N PHE A 54 -2.45 4.25 5.68
CA PHE A 54 -2.18 3.69 4.38
C PHE A 54 -0.67 3.52 4.13
N LEU A 55 0.15 4.44 4.64
CA LEU A 55 1.60 4.29 4.57
C LEU A 55 2.10 3.11 5.41
N ALA A 56 1.55 2.91 6.62
CA ALA A 56 1.84 1.74 7.44
C ALA A 56 1.41 0.44 6.75
N PHE A 57 0.24 0.45 6.07
CA PHE A 57 -0.21 -0.65 5.22
C PHE A 57 0.76 -0.90 4.05
N ALA A 58 1.17 0.13 3.32
CA ALA A 58 2.11 0.00 2.21
C ALA A 58 3.41 -0.67 2.62
N LYS A 59 3.93 -0.36 3.81
CA LYS A 59 5.12 -1.00 4.38
C LYS A 59 4.90 -2.48 4.67
N LEU A 60 3.77 -2.82 5.29
CA LEU A 60 3.48 -4.20 5.66
C LEU A 60 3.27 -5.09 4.42
N CYS A 61 2.83 -4.53 3.28
CA CYS A 61 2.78 -5.24 2.00
C CYS A 61 4.14 -5.77 1.53
N GLY A 62 5.26 -5.29 2.08
CA GLY A 62 6.59 -5.79 1.78
C GLY A 62 7.06 -6.93 2.69
N ASN A 63 6.22 -7.37 3.64
CA ASN A 63 6.57 -8.48 4.51
C ASN A 63 6.44 -9.84 3.79
N LEU A 64 7.33 -10.78 4.12
CA LEU A 64 7.38 -12.10 3.48
C LEU A 64 6.11 -12.94 3.69
N ASP A 65 5.40 -12.74 4.80
CA ASP A 65 4.23 -13.52 5.20
C ASP A 65 2.91 -12.98 4.62
N VAL A 66 2.92 -11.87 3.87
CA VAL A 66 1.72 -11.25 3.26
C VAL A 66 0.88 -12.25 2.47
N ALA A 67 1.52 -13.09 1.65
CA ALA A 67 0.82 -14.07 0.82
C ALA A 67 0.10 -15.17 1.62
N SER A 68 0.40 -15.33 2.92
CA SER A 68 -0.24 -16.30 3.80
C SER A 68 -1.44 -15.74 4.57
N GLN A 69 -1.69 -14.43 4.47
CA GLN A 69 -2.68 -13.74 5.28
C GLN A 69 -4.03 -13.62 4.54
N PRO A 70 -5.17 -14.00 5.15
CA PRO A 70 -6.48 -13.97 4.49
C PRO A 70 -6.94 -12.59 4.00
N THR A 71 -6.43 -11.52 4.61
CA THR A 71 -6.75 -10.13 4.27
C THR A 71 -6.21 -9.74 2.89
N PHE A 72 -5.20 -10.44 2.40
CA PHE A 72 -4.55 -10.17 1.12
C PHE A 72 -5.10 -11.13 0.06
N SER A 73 -6.29 -10.81 -0.44
CA SER A 73 -6.89 -11.47 -1.60
C SER A 73 -6.40 -10.85 -2.90
N ASP A 74 -6.71 -11.48 -4.03
CA ASP A 74 -6.34 -11.00 -5.37
C ASP A 74 -6.83 -9.56 -5.65
N ASP A 75 -7.93 -9.15 -5.04
CA ASP A 75 -8.51 -7.80 -5.18
C ASP A 75 -7.73 -6.68 -4.47
N VAL A 76 -6.80 -7.02 -3.56
CA VAL A 76 -6.10 -6.00 -2.76
C VAL A 76 -5.30 -5.04 -3.63
N GLY A 77 -4.67 -5.53 -4.70
CA GLY A 77 -3.94 -4.69 -5.65
C GLY A 77 -4.86 -3.71 -6.40
N LEU A 78 -6.06 -4.16 -6.78
CA LEU A 78 -7.05 -3.30 -7.43
C LEU A 78 -7.51 -2.20 -6.48
N ALA A 79 -7.88 -2.55 -5.24
CA ALA A 79 -8.30 -1.59 -4.23
C ALA A 79 -7.21 -0.56 -3.89
N VAL A 80 -5.94 -0.98 -3.84
CA VAL A 80 -4.80 -0.07 -3.67
C VAL A 80 -4.65 0.85 -4.89
N SER A 81 -4.80 0.33 -6.10
CA SER A 81 -4.62 1.11 -7.33
C SER A 81 -5.68 2.22 -7.51
N ASP A 82 -6.87 2.08 -6.92
CA ASP A 82 -7.89 3.15 -6.91
C ASP A 82 -7.36 4.44 -6.25
N GLN A 83 -6.42 4.32 -5.30
CA GLN A 83 -5.86 5.46 -4.58
C GLN A 83 -4.86 6.29 -5.41
N LEU A 84 -4.47 5.80 -6.60
CA LEU A 84 -3.67 6.59 -7.54
C LEU A 84 -4.43 7.80 -8.09
N GLN A 85 -5.76 7.75 -8.11
CA GLN A 85 -6.64 8.85 -8.53
C GLN A 85 -6.99 9.80 -7.37
N SER A 86 -6.43 9.59 -6.17
CA SER A 86 -6.69 10.45 -5.01
C SER A 86 -6.19 11.87 -5.26
N ARG A 87 -6.90 12.88 -4.74
CA ARG A 87 -6.43 14.27 -4.77
C ARG A 87 -5.30 14.54 -3.77
N ASP A 88 -5.10 13.64 -2.81
CA ASP A 88 -4.00 13.74 -1.84
C ASP A 88 -2.77 12.99 -2.37
N ILE A 89 -1.73 13.74 -2.71
CA ILE A 89 -0.45 13.19 -3.18
C ILE A 89 0.15 12.16 -2.23
N ARG A 90 -0.09 12.27 -0.92
CA ARG A 90 0.45 11.33 0.07
C ARG A 90 -0.27 9.97 -0.01
N MET A 91 -1.56 9.98 -0.36
CA MET A 91 -2.31 8.75 -0.66
C MET A 91 -1.79 8.11 -1.94
N GLN A 92 -1.53 8.91 -2.98
CA GLN A 92 -0.93 8.41 -4.23
C GLN A 92 0.45 7.79 -3.97
N ALA A 93 1.28 8.43 -3.15
CA ALA A 93 2.61 7.92 -2.80
C ALA A 93 2.54 6.61 -2.02
N ALA A 94 1.63 6.51 -1.04
CA ALA A 94 1.40 5.28 -0.30
C ALA A 94 0.87 4.16 -1.22
N ALA A 95 0.00 4.48 -2.17
CA ALA A 95 -0.49 3.53 -3.18
C ALA A 95 0.65 3.01 -4.06
N ALA A 96 1.49 3.89 -4.61
CA ALA A 96 2.62 3.51 -5.44
C ALA A 96 3.61 2.59 -4.70
N LEU A 97 3.89 2.88 -3.43
CA LEU A 97 4.72 2.02 -2.57
C LEU A 97 4.05 0.66 -2.32
N ALA A 98 2.76 0.66 -1.96
CA ALA A 98 2.01 -0.57 -1.70
C ALA A 98 1.97 -1.47 -2.94
N LEU A 99 1.65 -0.92 -4.12
CA LEU A 99 1.65 -1.66 -5.38
C LEU A 99 3.02 -2.25 -5.68
N THR A 100 4.09 -1.45 -5.52
CA THR A 100 5.46 -1.93 -5.72
C THR A 100 5.76 -3.13 -4.83
N ASN A 101 5.43 -3.07 -3.55
CA ASN A 101 5.65 -4.17 -2.61
C ASN A 101 4.79 -5.41 -2.94
N LEU A 102 3.53 -5.20 -3.32
CA LEU A 102 2.62 -6.28 -3.70
C LEU A 102 3.04 -7.04 -4.97
N THR A 103 3.84 -6.44 -5.86
CA THR A 103 4.40 -7.17 -7.02
C THR A 103 5.25 -8.37 -6.60
N SER A 104 5.99 -8.27 -5.48
CA SER A 104 6.81 -9.37 -4.94
C SER A 104 5.98 -10.57 -4.47
N HIS A 105 4.66 -10.38 -4.31
CA HIS A 105 3.71 -11.41 -3.91
C HIS A 105 2.74 -11.79 -5.04
N ASN A 106 2.97 -11.33 -6.28
CA ASN A 106 2.07 -11.48 -7.43
C ASN A 106 0.67 -10.84 -7.25
N MET A 107 0.47 -9.97 -6.25
CA MET A 107 -0.85 -9.39 -5.92
C MET A 107 -1.11 -8.04 -6.61
N ALA A 108 -0.14 -7.52 -7.34
CA ALA A 108 -0.26 -6.30 -8.15
C ALA A 108 0.24 -6.54 -9.58
N MET A 109 -0.07 -7.72 -10.14
CA MET A 109 0.35 -8.14 -11.48
C MET A 109 -0.80 -8.10 -12.51
N ASP A 110 -1.98 -7.59 -12.13
CA ASP A 110 -3.13 -7.49 -13.02
C ASP A 110 -2.92 -6.39 -14.08
N SER A 111 -3.31 -6.66 -15.34
CA SER A 111 -3.16 -5.72 -16.45
C SER A 111 -3.98 -4.44 -16.27
N THR A 112 -5.09 -4.49 -15.54
CA THR A 112 -5.91 -3.33 -15.15
C THR A 112 -5.12 -2.40 -14.23
N ILE A 113 -4.35 -2.96 -13.28
CA ILE A 113 -3.49 -2.18 -12.39
C ILE A 113 -2.38 -1.52 -13.22
N LEU A 114 -1.73 -2.27 -14.13
CA LEU A 114 -0.72 -1.72 -15.02
C LEU A 114 -1.28 -0.58 -15.89
N SER A 115 -2.47 -0.75 -16.47
CA SER A 115 -3.15 0.29 -17.25
C SER A 115 -3.33 1.57 -16.43
N ARG A 116 -3.86 1.45 -15.20
CA ARG A 116 -4.04 2.61 -14.30
C ARG A 116 -2.74 3.30 -13.94
N VAL A 117 -1.65 2.55 -13.81
CA VAL A 117 -0.33 3.14 -13.59
C VAL A 117 0.15 3.91 -14.82
N VAL A 118 -0.04 3.35 -16.02
CA VAL A 118 0.31 4.03 -17.28
C VAL A 118 -0.50 5.32 -17.44
N ASP A 119 -1.81 5.29 -17.14
CA ASP A 119 -2.67 6.49 -17.21
C ASP A 119 -2.11 7.64 -16.36
N VAL A 120 -1.57 7.36 -15.16
CA VAL A 120 -0.98 8.38 -14.28
C VAL A 120 0.39 8.84 -14.79
N LEU A 121 1.15 7.98 -15.47
CA LEU A 121 2.42 8.36 -16.08
C LEU A 121 2.25 9.26 -17.30
N GLU A 122 1.15 9.07 -18.04
CA GLU A 122 0.81 9.85 -19.22
C GLU A 122 0.11 11.19 -18.87
N ASP A 123 -0.40 11.34 -17.66
CA ASP A 123 -0.98 12.60 -17.20
C ASP A 123 0.10 13.69 -17.03
N GLU A 124 0.03 14.71 -17.89
CA GLU A 124 0.92 15.88 -17.88
C GLU A 124 0.86 16.69 -16.58
N ASN A 125 -0.20 16.54 -15.78
CA ASN A 125 -0.38 17.21 -14.51
C ASN A 125 0.02 16.35 -13.30
N ALA A 126 0.43 15.09 -13.52
CA ALA A 126 0.83 14.22 -12.44
C ALA A 126 2.10 14.74 -11.75
N HIS A 127 2.17 14.55 -10.43
CA HIS A 127 3.33 14.98 -9.68
C HIS A 127 4.54 14.10 -10.04
N GLU A 128 5.65 14.73 -10.42
CA GLU A 128 6.87 14.05 -10.90
C GLU A 128 7.40 12.99 -9.91
N GLY A 129 7.31 13.26 -8.60
CA GLY A 129 7.67 12.28 -7.57
C GLY A 129 6.80 11.01 -7.57
N ILE A 130 5.51 11.14 -7.92
CA ILE A 130 4.59 10.01 -8.04
C ILE A 130 4.90 9.22 -9.31
N GLN A 131 5.14 9.92 -10.42
CA GLN A 131 5.58 9.28 -11.66
C GLN A 131 6.86 8.46 -11.45
N ARG A 132 7.86 9.01 -10.75
CA ARG A 132 9.07 8.27 -10.39
C ARG A 132 8.80 7.04 -9.53
N ALA A 133 7.93 7.14 -8.53
CA ALA A 133 7.56 5.99 -7.70
C ALA A 133 6.87 4.88 -8.54
N LEU A 134 6.01 5.28 -9.47
CA LEU A 134 5.30 4.37 -10.38
C LEU A 134 6.21 3.71 -11.41
N LEU A 135 7.27 4.40 -11.88
CA LEU A 135 8.33 3.75 -12.66
C LEU A 135 9.03 2.64 -11.86
N GLY A 136 9.16 2.81 -10.54
CA GLY A 136 9.63 1.77 -9.63
C GLY A 136 8.73 0.53 -9.64
N TYR A 137 7.40 0.72 -9.56
CA TYR A 137 6.42 -0.35 -9.73
C TYR A 137 6.57 -1.05 -11.08
N ILE A 138 6.67 -0.31 -12.20
CA ILE A 138 6.84 -0.88 -13.54
C ILE A 138 8.10 -1.76 -13.61
N GLY A 139 9.21 -1.26 -13.07
CA GLY A 139 10.46 -2.03 -13.01
C GLY A 139 10.30 -3.35 -12.24
N SER A 140 9.55 -3.34 -11.13
CA SER A 140 9.25 -4.55 -10.36
C SER A 140 8.30 -5.49 -11.10
N TYR A 141 7.24 -4.97 -11.73
CA TYR A 141 6.28 -5.73 -12.54
C TYR A 141 7.01 -6.55 -13.61
N TYR A 142 7.83 -5.90 -14.46
CA TYR A 142 8.50 -6.60 -15.55
C TYR A 142 9.61 -7.55 -15.08
N ARG A 143 10.25 -7.28 -13.93
CA ARG A 143 11.19 -8.23 -13.32
C ARG A 143 10.51 -9.55 -12.97
N HIS A 144 9.29 -9.48 -12.44
CA HIS A 144 8.52 -10.66 -12.07
C HIS A 144 7.82 -11.33 -13.26
N ASP A 145 7.37 -10.55 -14.25
CA ASP A 145 6.75 -11.08 -15.47
C ASP A 145 7.76 -11.78 -16.39
N GLY A 146 8.94 -11.16 -16.62
CA GLY A 146 10.02 -11.76 -17.40
C GLY A 146 10.60 -13.06 -16.81
N GLY A 147 10.46 -13.25 -15.49
CA GLY A 147 10.77 -14.51 -14.81
C GLY A 147 9.81 -15.65 -15.15
N LYS A 148 8.55 -15.35 -15.50
CA LYS A 148 7.57 -16.37 -15.91
C LYS A 148 7.76 -16.79 -17.37
N SER A 149 8.22 -15.87 -18.23
CA SER A 149 8.46 -16.12 -19.66
C SER A 149 9.70 -16.96 -19.96
N SER A 150 10.55 -17.23 -18.96
CA SER A 150 11.82 -17.96 -19.09
C SER A 150 11.78 -19.40 -18.58
N GLU A 151 10.64 -19.86 -18.08
CA GLU A 151 10.40 -21.25 -17.65
C GLU A 151 9.60 -22.08 -18.68
N SER A 152 9.51 -21.63 -19.94
CA SER A 152 8.81 -22.32 -21.05
C SER A 152 9.75 -23.09 -21.98
#